data_AF-A0A380TEW5-F1
#
_entry.id   AF-A0A380TEW5-F1
#
_cell.length_a   1.000
_cell.length_b   1.000
_cell.length_c   1.000
_cell.angle_alpha   90.00
_cell.angle_beta   90.00
_cell.angle_gamma   90.00
#
_symmetry.space_group_name_H-M   'P 1'
#
loop_
_entity.id
_entity.type
_entity.pdbx_description
1 polymer ?
#
loop_
_entity_poly.entity_id
_entity_poly.type
_entity_poly.pdbx_seq_one_letter_code
_entity_poly.pdbx_strand_id
1 'polypeptide(L)'
;MWVGLLYDDTARAAAADLIADWSLAEIVALRAEVPLQALKTPFRRGTVKDVALAMLAIADQGLRRRNRGDGLGRDETRYLNPLFRIAESALSPAEELLAAFERRWDGRVDPVFCEYAY
;
A
#
# COMPACT_ATOMS: atom_id res chain seq x y z
N MET A 1 -0.99 -8.73 -3.01
CA MET A 1 -0.19 -7.66 -3.64
C MET A 1 1.06 -8.22 -4.32
N TRP A 2 2.08 -8.67 -3.59
CA TRP A 2 3.33 -9.19 -4.18
C TRP A 2 3.16 -10.31 -5.21
N VAL A 3 2.21 -11.22 -4.99
CA VAL A 3 1.87 -12.29 -5.94
C VAL A 3 1.38 -11.72 -7.28
N GLY A 4 0.57 -10.67 -7.27
CA GLY A 4 0.11 -10.00 -8.49
C GLY A 4 1.22 -9.25 -9.21
N LEU A 5 2.20 -8.75 -8.46
CA LEU A 5 3.28 -7.94 -9.02
C LEU A 5 4.42 -8.77 -9.60
N LEU A 6 4.82 -9.85 -8.92
CA LEU A 6 6.08 -10.55 -9.19
C LEU A 6 5.91 -11.84 -9.98
N TYR A 7 4.71 -12.43 -10.03
CA TYR A 7 4.48 -13.73 -10.64
C TYR A 7 3.72 -13.64 -11.98
N ASP A 8 3.53 -12.44 -12.49
CA ASP A 8 3.01 -12.17 -13.83
C ASP A 8 4.06 -11.35 -14.56
N ASP A 9 4.52 -11.81 -15.71
CA ASP A 9 5.62 -11.17 -16.43
C ASP A 9 5.27 -9.76 -16.90
N THR A 10 4.02 -9.54 -17.31
CA THR A 10 3.53 -8.22 -17.72
C THR A 10 3.48 -7.25 -16.55
N ALA A 11 3.01 -7.68 -15.38
CA ALA A 11 2.98 -6.87 -14.16
C ALA A 11 4.40 -6.54 -13.69
N ARG A 12 5.31 -7.51 -13.75
CA ARG A 12 6.72 -7.32 -13.39
C ARG A 12 7.41 -6.31 -14.31
N ALA A 13 7.18 -6.38 -15.62
CA ALA A 13 7.71 -5.42 -16.57
C ALA A 13 7.14 -4.01 -16.30
N ALA A 14 5.83 -3.87 -16.13
CA ALA A 14 5.20 -2.59 -15.83
C ALA A 14 5.70 -1.98 -14.50
N ALA A 15 5.95 -2.82 -13.49
CA ALA A 15 6.53 -2.38 -12.22
C ALA A 15 7.98 -1.91 -12.38
N ALA A 16 8.77 -2.60 -13.20
CA ALA A 16 10.14 -2.19 -13.52
C ALA A 16 10.15 -0.86 -14.29
N ASP A 17 9.25 -0.68 -15.25
CA ASP A 17 9.11 0.57 -16.01
C ASP A 17 8.71 1.74 -15.11
N LEU A 18 7.84 1.52 -14.12
CA LEU A 18 7.43 2.54 -13.15
C LEU A 18 8.60 3.10 -12.32
N ILE A 19 9.62 2.28 -12.06
CA ILE A 19 10.79 2.64 -11.25
C ILE A 19 12.07 2.81 -12.06
N ALA A 20 12.01 2.70 -13.40
CA ALA A 20 13.18 2.59 -14.25
C ALA A 20 14.08 3.83 -14.21
N ASP A 21 13.49 5.00 -13.99
CA ASP A 21 14.20 6.28 -13.93
C ASP A 21 14.51 6.73 -12.50
N TRP A 22 14.34 5.87 -11.49
CA TRP A 22 14.60 6.21 -10.09
C TRP A 22 16.10 6.15 -9.79
N SER A 23 16.62 7.24 -9.25
CA SER A 23 17.99 7.30 -8.75
C SER A 23 18.11 6.65 -7.37
N LEU A 24 19.32 6.19 -7.04
CA LEU A 24 19.61 5.68 -5.70
C LEU A 24 19.35 6.72 -4.60
N ALA A 25 19.64 8.00 -4.88
CA ALA A 25 19.41 9.09 -3.95
C ALA A 25 17.91 9.27 -3.65
N GLU A 26 17.05 9.21 -4.68
CA GLU A 26 15.59 9.24 -4.52
C GLU A 26 15.09 8.06 -3.69
N ILE A 27 15.60 6.85 -3.93
CA ILE A 27 15.22 5.66 -3.17
C ILE A 27 15.61 5.79 -1.69
N VAL A 28 16.81 6.32 -1.41
CA VAL A 28 17.27 6.54 -0.04
C VAL A 28 16.45 7.62 0.66
N ALA A 29 16.13 8.72 -0.02
CA ALA A 29 15.29 9.78 0.52
C ALA A 29 13.89 9.26 0.87
N LEU A 30 13.25 8.54 -0.05
CA LEU A 30 11.96 7.90 0.19
C LEU A 30 11.99 6.98 1.41
N ARG A 31 13.03 6.14 1.53
CA ARG A 31 13.19 5.23 2.67
C ARG A 31 13.30 5.97 4.01
N ALA A 32 13.88 7.16 4.03
CA ALA A 32 14.03 7.98 5.23
C ALA A 32 12.76 8.77 5.57
N GLU A 33 12.02 9.25 4.57
CA GLU A 33 10.90 10.16 4.76
C GLU A 33 9.55 9.47 4.95
N VAL A 34 9.33 8.31 4.30
CA VAL A 34 8.08 7.53 4.42
C VAL A 34 7.74 7.13 5.86
N PRO A 35 8.71 6.75 6.74
CA PRO A 35 8.40 6.48 8.15
C PRO A 35 7.74 7.64 8.89
N LEU A 36 8.03 8.90 8.50
CA LEU A 36 7.51 10.10 9.15
C LEU A 36 6.22 10.60 8.49
N GLN A 37 6.16 10.60 7.16
CA GLN A 37 5.09 11.25 6.39
C GLN A 37 4.14 10.25 5.69
N ALA A 38 4.41 8.94 5.81
CA ALA A 38 3.62 7.86 5.25
C ALA A 38 3.32 8.07 3.75
N LEU A 39 2.06 7.92 3.34
CA LEU A 39 1.64 8.06 1.94
C LEU A 39 1.66 9.52 1.45
N LYS A 40 1.79 10.48 2.35
CA LYS A 40 1.81 11.92 2.04
C LYS A 40 3.22 12.43 1.72
N THR A 41 4.25 11.59 1.85
CA THR A 41 5.62 11.93 1.47
C THR A 41 5.65 12.46 0.04
N PRO A 42 6.13 13.69 -0.20
CA PRO A 42 6.30 14.23 -1.53
C PRO A 42 7.26 13.39 -2.36
N PHE A 43 6.91 13.13 -3.61
CA PHE A 43 7.78 12.43 -4.54
C PHE A 43 7.57 12.94 -5.96
N ARG A 44 8.61 13.58 -6.51
CA ARG A 44 8.60 14.18 -7.86
C ARG A 44 7.42 15.13 -8.06
N ARG A 45 6.49 14.79 -8.95
CA ARG A 45 5.29 15.60 -9.29
C ARG A 45 4.07 15.30 -8.43
N GLY A 46 4.19 14.39 -7.47
CA GLY A 46 3.08 13.96 -6.62
C GLY A 46 3.57 13.50 -5.26
N THR A 47 2.99 12.43 -4.76
CA THR A 47 3.26 11.84 -3.45
C THR A 47 3.46 10.34 -3.55
N VAL A 48 3.97 9.72 -2.49
CA VAL A 48 4.10 8.26 -2.40
C VAL A 48 2.75 7.55 -2.56
N LYS A 49 1.63 8.20 -2.20
CA LYS A 49 0.27 7.73 -2.53
C LYS A 49 0.09 7.45 -4.02
N ASP A 50 0.53 8.36 -4.89
CA ASP A 50 0.31 8.23 -6.33
C ASP A 50 1.08 7.02 -6.89
N VAL A 51 2.30 6.82 -6.38
CA VAL A 51 3.10 5.63 -6.67
C VAL A 51 2.42 4.36 -6.13
N ALA A 52 1.89 4.40 -4.91
CA ALA A 52 1.20 3.26 -4.31
C ALA A 52 -0.05 2.87 -5.11
N LEU A 53 -0.84 3.83 -5.58
CA LEU A 53 -2.02 3.58 -6.43
C LEU A 53 -1.61 2.97 -7.78
N ALA A 54 -0.57 3.49 -8.42
CA ALA A 54 -0.04 2.93 -9.66
C ALA A 54 0.44 1.49 -9.47
N MET A 55 1.20 1.23 -8.39
CA MET A 55 1.70 -0.10 -8.08
C MET A 55 0.58 -1.10 -7.76
N LEU A 56 -0.47 -0.66 -7.04
CA LEU A 56 -1.65 -1.47 -6.75
C LEU A 56 -2.45 -1.80 -8.01
N ALA A 57 -2.58 -0.85 -8.94
CA ALA A 57 -3.23 -1.09 -10.23
C ALA A 57 -2.49 -2.13 -11.06
N ILE A 58 -1.15 -2.09 -11.08
CA ILE A 58 -0.31 -3.10 -11.74
C ILE A 58 -0.53 -4.47 -11.08
N ALA A 59 -0.52 -4.54 -9.75
CA ALA A 59 -0.73 -5.77 -9.01
C ALA A 59 -2.14 -6.36 -9.23
N ASP A 60 -3.18 -5.52 -9.32
CA ASP A 60 -4.56 -5.93 -9.64
C ASP A 60 -4.63 -6.60 -11.02
N GLN A 61 -4.03 -5.97 -12.04
CA GLN A 61 -3.98 -6.54 -13.38
C GLN A 61 -3.23 -7.87 -13.43
N GLY A 62 -2.13 -8.01 -12.69
CA GLY A 62 -1.37 -9.26 -12.62
C GLY A 62 -2.15 -10.39 -11.93
N LEU A 63 -2.92 -10.10 -10.87
CA LEU A 63 -3.82 -11.08 -10.26
C LEU A 63 -4.93 -11.51 -11.22
N ARG A 64 -5.56 -10.56 -11.94
CA ARG A 64 -6.57 -10.87 -12.96
C ARG A 64 -6.02 -11.77 -14.06
N ARG A 65 -4.81 -11.49 -14.56
CA ARG A 65 -4.15 -12.30 -15.60
C ARG A 65 -3.84 -13.72 -15.12
N ARG A 66 -3.43 -13.87 -13.86
CA ARG A 66 -3.19 -15.18 -13.27
C ARG A 66 -4.46 -16.04 -13.21
N ASN A 67 -5.64 -15.42 -13.17
CA ASN A 67 -6.96 -16.07 -13.16
C ASN A 67 -7.04 -17.26 -12.19
N ARG A 68 -6.34 -17.17 -11.05
CA ARG A 68 -6.39 -18.16 -9.98
C ARG A 68 -7.47 -17.70 -9.01
N GLY A 69 -8.72 -17.96 -9.36
CA GLY A 69 -9.82 -17.80 -8.41
C GLY A 69 -9.75 -18.86 -7.32
N ASP A 70 -10.40 -18.62 -6.19
CA ASP A 70 -10.90 -19.77 -5.44
C ASP A 70 -11.88 -20.53 -6.36
N GLY A 71 -12.00 -21.84 -6.24
CA GLY A 71 -12.86 -22.64 -7.11
C GLY A 71 -14.36 -22.26 -7.10
N LEU A 72 -14.76 -21.17 -6.44
CA LEU A 72 -16.11 -20.60 -6.35
C LEU A 72 -16.28 -19.32 -7.20
N GLY A 73 -15.32 -19.00 -8.07
CA GLY A 73 -15.44 -17.88 -9.03
C GLY A 73 -15.14 -16.50 -8.43
N ARG A 74 -14.48 -16.45 -7.27
CA ARG A 74 -14.08 -15.20 -6.61
C ARG A 74 -12.62 -14.89 -6.91
N ASP A 75 -12.40 -13.69 -7.44
CA ASP A 75 -11.08 -13.19 -7.85
C ASP A 75 -10.25 -12.75 -6.63
N GLU A 76 -8.96 -13.09 -6.62
CA GLU A 76 -7.99 -12.75 -5.57
C GLU A 76 -7.76 -11.23 -5.44
N THR A 77 -8.20 -10.45 -6.42
CA THR A 77 -8.16 -8.97 -6.41
C THR A 77 -8.81 -8.34 -5.19
N ARG A 78 -9.83 -8.98 -4.58
CA ARG A 78 -10.43 -8.52 -3.32
C ARG A 78 -9.42 -8.32 -2.19
N TYR A 79 -8.34 -9.11 -2.15
CA TYR A 79 -7.32 -8.96 -1.11
C TYR A 79 -6.55 -7.63 -1.24
N LEU A 80 -6.64 -6.95 -2.37
CA LEU A 80 -6.10 -5.61 -2.56
C LEU A 80 -7.05 -4.51 -2.07
N ASN A 81 -8.34 -4.78 -1.87
CA ASN A 81 -9.31 -3.75 -1.47
C ASN A 81 -8.91 -2.98 -0.20
N PRO A 82 -8.40 -3.62 0.88
CA PRO A 82 -7.91 -2.87 2.04
C PRO A 82 -6.73 -1.94 1.71
N LEU A 83 -5.84 -2.37 0.81
CA LEU A 83 -4.69 -1.56 0.38
C LEU A 83 -5.12 -0.39 -0.50
N PHE A 84 -6.09 -0.59 -1.39
CA PHE A 84 -6.70 0.51 -2.15
C PHE A 84 -7.35 1.53 -1.23
N ARG A 85 -8.09 1.10 -0.21
CA ARG A 85 -8.69 2.02 0.77
C ARG A 85 -7.63 2.86 1.49
N ILE A 86 -6.53 2.23 1.95
CA ILE A 86 -5.41 2.94 2.59
C ILE A 86 -4.75 3.93 1.63
N ALA A 87 -4.51 3.52 0.39
CA ALA A 87 -3.91 4.38 -0.63
C ALA A 87 -4.82 5.56 -1.00
N GLU A 88 -6.11 5.32 -1.21
CA GLU A 88 -7.11 6.34 -1.54
C GLU A 88 -7.33 7.33 -0.39
N SER A 89 -7.44 6.83 0.85
CA SER A 89 -7.62 7.67 2.03
C SER A 89 -6.37 8.48 2.39
N ALA A 90 -5.19 8.03 1.94
CA ALA A 90 -3.89 8.54 2.40
C ALA A 90 -3.70 8.45 3.93
N LEU A 91 -4.48 7.57 4.59
CA LEU A 91 -4.40 7.31 6.02
C LEU A 91 -3.79 5.94 6.22
N SER A 92 -2.58 5.94 6.77
CA SER A 92 -1.93 4.71 7.22
C SER A 92 -2.62 4.17 8.48
N PRO A 93 -2.54 2.84 8.73
CA PRO A 93 -3.01 2.26 9.99
C PRO A 93 -2.38 2.92 11.23
N ALA A 94 -1.13 3.41 11.10
CA ALA A 94 -0.47 4.14 12.17
C ALA A 94 -1.15 5.49 12.46
N GLU A 95 -1.60 6.22 11.43
CA GLU A 95 -2.36 7.46 11.58
C GLU A 95 -3.77 7.20 12.16
N GLU A 96 -4.40 6.08 11.82
CA GLU A 96 -5.67 5.66 12.43
C GLU A 96 -5.51 5.38 13.94
N LEU A 97 -4.44 4.69 14.32
CA LEU A 97 -4.10 4.44 15.72
C LEU A 97 -3.75 5.73 16.46
N LEU A 98 -3.03 6.65 15.84
CA LEU A 98 -2.71 7.95 16.42
C LEU A 98 -3.99 8.78 16.65
N ALA A 99 -4.90 8.82 15.68
CA ALA A 99 -6.19 9.48 15.85
C ALA A 99 -7.06 8.82 16.93
N ALA A 100 -6.99 7.49 17.07
CA ALA A 100 -7.64 6.78 18.17
C ALA A 100 -7.02 7.13 19.52
N PHE A 101 -5.70 7.19 19.61
CA PHE A 101 -4.96 7.59 20.80
C PHE A 101 -5.32 8.99 21.27
N GLU A 102 -5.30 9.97 20.36
CA GLU A 102 -5.59 11.38 20.66
C GLU A 102 -7.07 11.63 21.01
N ARG A 103 -7.98 10.78 20.54
CA ARG A 103 -9.43 10.98 20.72
C ARG A 103 -10.02 9.94 21.65
N ARG A 104 -10.28 8.75 21.12
CA ARG A 104 -11.07 7.71 21.75
C ARG A 104 -10.39 7.08 22.97
N TRP A 105 -9.06 7.02 22.95
CA TRP A 105 -8.29 6.44 24.05
C TRP A 105 -7.75 7.49 25.02
N ASP A 106 -8.01 8.78 24.78
CA ASP A 106 -7.67 9.89 25.68
C ASP A 106 -6.21 9.85 26.17
N GLY A 107 -5.28 9.64 25.23
CA GLY A 107 -3.85 9.55 25.53
C GLY A 107 -3.39 8.24 26.18
N ARG A 108 -4.24 7.19 26.21
CA ARG A 108 -3.87 5.86 26.71
C ARG A 108 -3.62 4.87 25.59
N VAL A 109 -2.63 3.99 25.78
CA VAL A 109 -2.30 2.93 24.81
C VAL A 109 -3.00 1.61 25.13
N ASP A 110 -3.41 1.38 26.38
CA ASP A 110 -4.01 0.10 26.83
C ASP A 110 -5.14 -0.45 25.93
N PRO A 111 -6.05 0.38 25.36
CA PRO A 111 -7.14 -0.14 24.53
C PRO A 111 -6.67 -0.86 23.25
N VAL A 112 -5.43 -0.62 22.79
CA VAL A 112 -4.86 -1.33 21.62
C VAL A 112 -4.87 -2.85 21.82
N PHE A 113 -4.64 -3.31 23.06
CA PHE A 113 -4.57 -4.73 23.41
C PHE A 113 -5.94 -5.40 23.47
N CYS A 114 -7.03 -4.63 23.50
CA CYS A 114 -8.39 -5.17 23.44
C CYS A 114 -8.95 -5.11 22.02
N GLU A 115 -8.70 -4.02 21.31
CA GLU A 115 -9.31 -3.77 20.00
C GLU A 115 -8.57 -4.42 18.82
N TYR A 116 -7.27 -4.64 18.94
CA TYR A 116 -6.44 -5.29 17.91
C TYR A 116 -5.90 -6.65 18.38
N ALA A 117 -6.58 -7.29 19.34
CA ALA A 117 -6.29 -8.66 19.74
C ALA A 117 -6.64 -9.64 18.60
N TYR A 118 -5.72 -10.57 18.32
CA TYR A 118 -5.86 -11.60 17.29
C TYR A 118 -6.29 -12.94 17.88
#